data_AF-A0A1J3D7A0-F1
#
_entry.id   AF-A0A1J3D7A0-F1
#
_cell.length_a   1.000
_cell.length_b   1.000
_cell.length_c   1.000
_cell.angle_alpha   90.00
_cell.angle_beta   90.00
_cell.angle_gamma   90.00
#
_symmetry.space_group_name_H-M   'P 1'
#
loop_
_entity.id
_entity.type
_entity.pdbx_description
1 polymer ?
#
loop_
_entity_poly.entity_id
_entity_poly.type
_entity_poly.pdbx_seq_one_letter_code
_entity_poly.pdbx_strand_id
1 'polypeptide(L)'
;SALKAVYVLFKDDHALKLPHCIAIVGLICAVFAVAIPHLSALGIWLVVSTIFSLIYIVVAIVLSIKDGVKTHSRDYEIQGSSISKLFSITAAAANLVFVFNTGMLPEIQATVRQPVVKNMMKALYFQFTAGNLPMFVVTFVGYWAYGSSTSTYLLNNVNGPIWAKALANVSAILQSVICLHIFASPTYEYMDTKFGIKGN
;
A
#
# COMPACT_ATOMS: atom_id res chain seq x y z
N SER A 1 -8.24 -2.07 -4.11
CA SER A 1 -7.82 -3.05 -5.14
C SER A 1 -7.55 -4.45 -4.57
N ALA A 2 -6.74 -4.59 -3.51
CA ALA A 2 -6.46 -5.90 -2.87
C ALA A 2 -7.73 -6.64 -2.41
N LEU A 3 -8.67 -5.94 -1.75
CA LEU A 3 -9.95 -6.53 -1.33
C LEU A 3 -10.77 -7.10 -2.49
N LYS A 4 -10.77 -6.39 -3.63
CA LYS A 4 -11.43 -6.84 -4.86
C LYS A 4 -10.72 -8.06 -5.45
N ALA A 5 -9.40 -8.14 -5.33
CA ALA A 5 -8.62 -9.29 -5.78
C ALA A 5 -8.80 -10.53 -4.88
N VAL A 6 -8.86 -10.37 -3.55
CA VAL A 6 -9.28 -11.45 -2.62
C VAL A 6 -10.68 -11.94 -2.99
N TYR A 7 -11.60 -11.00 -3.18
CA TYR A 7 -12.97 -11.31 -3.56
C TYR A 7 -13.06 -12.11 -4.86
N VAL A 8 -12.30 -11.75 -5.89
CA VAL A 8 -12.25 -12.48 -7.16
C VAL A 8 -11.63 -13.87 -6.99
N LEU A 9 -10.65 -14.01 -6.09
CA LEU A 9 -9.95 -15.27 -5.83
C LEU A 9 -10.79 -16.29 -5.04
N PHE A 10 -11.70 -15.82 -4.17
CA PHE A 10 -12.60 -16.66 -3.37
C PHE A 10 -14.02 -16.79 -3.96
N LYS A 11 -14.22 -16.31 -5.19
CA LYS A 11 -15.54 -16.25 -5.85
C LYS A 11 -16.13 -17.62 -6.24
N ASP A 12 -15.33 -18.69 -6.21
CA ASP A 12 -15.80 -20.03 -6.60
C ASP A 12 -16.89 -20.58 -5.65
N ASP A 13 -17.00 -20.06 -4.43
CA ASP A 13 -18.16 -20.29 -3.57
C ASP A 13 -19.12 -19.09 -3.64
N HIS A 14 -20.31 -19.30 -4.23
CA HIS A 14 -21.38 -18.31 -4.46
C HIS A 14 -21.95 -17.59 -3.20
N ALA A 15 -21.26 -17.63 -2.05
CA ALA A 15 -21.71 -17.09 -0.76
C ALA A 15 -21.17 -15.68 -0.42
N LEU A 16 -19.98 -15.29 -0.89
CA LEU A 16 -19.42 -13.97 -0.56
C LEU A 16 -19.76 -12.93 -1.61
N LYS A 17 -20.39 -11.81 -1.21
CA LYS A 17 -20.55 -10.59 -2.02
C LYS A 17 -19.51 -9.54 -1.60
N LEU A 18 -19.00 -8.75 -2.55
CA LEU A 18 -18.04 -7.65 -2.31
C LEU A 18 -18.38 -6.76 -1.09
N PRO A 19 -19.65 -6.38 -0.84
CA PRO A 19 -20.03 -5.66 0.38
C PRO A 19 -19.75 -6.40 1.69
N HIS A 20 -19.78 -7.73 1.73
CA HIS A 20 -19.44 -8.50 2.95
C HIS A 20 -17.94 -8.42 3.24
N CYS A 21 -17.09 -8.52 2.21
CA CYS A 21 -15.65 -8.28 2.37
C CYS A 21 -15.36 -6.85 2.87
N ILE A 22 -16.08 -5.86 2.36
CA ILE A 22 -15.95 -4.46 2.80
C ILE A 22 -16.41 -4.33 4.25
N ALA A 23 -17.53 -4.95 4.63
CA ALA A 23 -18.03 -4.94 6.01
C ALA A 23 -17.06 -5.63 6.98
N ILE A 24 -16.45 -6.76 6.60
CA ILE A 24 -15.47 -7.48 7.41
C ILE A 24 -14.20 -6.63 7.59
N VAL A 25 -13.68 -6.02 6.52
CA VAL A 25 -12.53 -5.11 6.63
C VAL A 25 -12.87 -3.89 7.47
N GLY A 26 -14.06 -3.31 7.31
CA GLY A 26 -14.56 -2.22 8.14
C GLY A 26 -14.64 -2.60 9.62
N LEU A 27 -15.12 -3.82 9.93
CA LEU A 27 -15.14 -4.36 11.28
C LEU A 27 -13.73 -4.55 11.84
N ILE A 28 -12.80 -5.08 11.05
CA ILE A 28 -11.39 -5.24 11.44
C ILE A 28 -10.78 -3.85 11.72
N CYS A 29 -11.03 -2.86 10.87
CA CYS A 29 -10.60 -1.48 11.10
C CYS A 29 -11.18 -0.92 12.40
N ALA A 30 -12.48 -1.13 12.66
CA ALA A 30 -13.13 -0.63 13.88
C ALA A 30 -12.57 -1.31 15.14
N VAL A 31 -12.38 -2.62 15.12
CA VAL A 31 -11.78 -3.37 16.23
C VAL A 31 -10.34 -2.94 16.46
N PHE A 32 -9.57 -2.76 15.39
CA PHE A 32 -8.19 -2.30 15.48
C PHE A 32 -8.09 -0.88 16.04
N ALA A 33 -8.99 0.02 15.61
CA ALA A 33 -9.05 1.38 16.10
C ALA A 33 -9.41 1.47 17.59
N VAL A 34 -10.33 0.61 18.06
CA VAL A 34 -10.72 0.54 19.48
C VAL A 34 -9.64 -0.14 20.33
N ALA A 35 -8.97 -1.18 19.81
CA ALA A 35 -8.00 -1.97 20.56
C ALA A 35 -6.65 -1.25 20.76
N ILE A 36 -6.29 -0.28 19.90
CA ILE A 36 -4.99 0.40 19.94
C ILE A 36 -5.18 1.92 20.07
N PRO A 37 -5.52 2.40 21.28
CA PRO A 37 -5.67 3.83 21.55
C PRO A 37 -4.34 4.55 21.81
N HIS A 38 -3.21 3.85 21.99
CA HIS A 38 -1.96 4.44 22.48
C HIS A 38 -0.87 4.62 21.42
N LEU A 39 -0.32 5.85 21.35
CA LEU A 39 0.77 6.27 20.46
C LEU A 39 2.06 5.46 20.62
N SER A 40 2.36 4.94 21.82
CA SER A 40 3.58 4.15 22.08
C SER A 40 3.58 2.80 21.34
N ALA A 41 2.41 2.21 21.09
CA ALA A 41 2.28 0.98 20.32
C ALA A 41 2.46 1.19 18.81
N LEU A 42 2.33 2.44 18.31
CA LEU A 42 2.38 2.74 16.88
C LEU A 42 3.74 2.41 16.25
N GLY A 43 4.84 2.55 17.00
CA GLY A 43 6.17 2.16 16.52
C GLY A 43 6.27 0.67 16.18
N ILE A 44 5.67 -0.19 17.01
CA ILE A 44 5.65 -1.65 16.78
C ILE A 44 4.74 -1.97 15.59
N TRP A 45 3.56 -1.35 15.52
CA TRP A 45 2.63 -1.53 14.42
C TRP A 45 3.18 -1.05 13.08
N LEU A 46 4.03 -0.02 13.06
CA LEU A 46 4.77 0.40 11.86
C LEU A 46 5.70 -0.70 11.37
N VAL A 47 6.46 -1.34 12.26
CA VAL A 47 7.33 -2.47 11.89
C VAL A 47 6.51 -3.64 11.34
N VAL A 48 5.39 -3.98 12.00
CA VAL A 48 4.47 -5.03 11.53
C VAL A 48 3.90 -4.69 10.15
N SER A 49 3.52 -3.43 9.93
CA SER A 49 3.05 -2.92 8.64
C SER A 49 4.12 -3.04 7.56
N THR A 50 5.38 -2.73 7.87
CA THR A 50 6.52 -2.93 6.96
C THR A 50 6.73 -4.40 6.61
N ILE A 51 6.58 -5.32 7.57
CA ILE A 51 6.69 -6.76 7.29
C ILE A 51 5.59 -7.19 6.32
N PHE A 52 4.34 -6.77 6.55
CA PHE A 52 3.24 -7.08 5.64
C PHE A 52 3.41 -6.48 4.24
N SER A 53 3.94 -5.26 4.12
CA SER A 53 4.25 -4.67 2.81
C SER A 53 5.37 -5.43 2.10
N LEU A 54 6.41 -5.85 2.82
CA LEU A 54 7.51 -6.66 2.27
C LEU A 54 7.03 -8.02 1.77
N ILE A 55 6.12 -8.69 2.48
CA ILE A 55 5.52 -9.95 2.02
C ILE A 55 4.83 -9.75 0.66
N TYR A 56 4.01 -8.70 0.53
CA TYR A 56 3.38 -8.36 -0.74
C TYR A 56 4.41 -8.11 -1.84
N ILE A 57 5.43 -7.31 -1.56
CA ILE A 57 6.51 -6.96 -2.51
C ILE A 57 7.24 -8.22 -2.99
N VAL A 58 7.68 -9.08 -2.07
CA VAL A 58 8.43 -10.30 -2.39
C VAL A 58 7.59 -11.24 -3.23
N VAL A 59 6.34 -11.49 -2.85
CA VAL A 59 5.44 -12.36 -3.63
C VAL A 59 5.19 -11.79 -5.02
N ALA A 60 4.96 -10.47 -5.13
CA ALA A 60 4.76 -9.81 -6.41
C ALA A 60 6.00 -9.93 -7.32
N ILE A 61 7.21 -9.72 -6.80
CA ILE A 61 8.47 -9.86 -7.56
C ILE A 61 8.65 -11.30 -8.02
N VAL A 62 8.57 -12.27 -7.11
CA VAL A 62 8.85 -13.69 -7.42
C VAL A 62 7.93 -14.20 -8.52
N LEU A 63 6.63 -13.91 -8.41
CA LEU A 63 5.68 -14.36 -9.40
C LEU A 63 5.79 -13.59 -10.72
N SER A 64 6.08 -12.27 -10.68
CA SER A 64 6.31 -11.48 -11.90
C SER A 64 7.55 -11.96 -12.66
N ILE A 65 8.64 -12.31 -11.97
CA ILE A 65 9.84 -12.89 -12.60
C ILE A 65 9.50 -14.23 -13.25
N LYS A 66 8.77 -15.09 -12.54
CA LYS A 66 8.36 -16.41 -13.05
C LYS A 66 7.54 -16.29 -14.34
N ASP A 67 6.62 -15.33 -14.39
CA ASP A 67 5.79 -15.09 -15.59
C ASP A 67 6.57 -14.42 -16.71
N GLY A 68 7.42 -13.45 -16.35
CA GLY A 68 8.28 -12.76 -17.29
C GLY A 68 9.18 -13.75 -18.05
N VAL A 69 9.91 -14.62 -17.34
CA VAL A 69 10.81 -15.60 -17.98
C VAL A 69 10.08 -16.54 -18.95
N LYS A 70 8.79 -16.83 -18.73
CA LYS A 70 7.99 -17.74 -19.57
C LYS A 70 7.37 -17.09 -20.81
N THR A 71 7.28 -15.76 -20.85
CA THR A 71 6.51 -15.05 -21.88
C THR A 71 7.45 -14.38 -22.88
N HIS A 72 7.33 -14.71 -24.17
CA HIS A 72 8.28 -14.31 -25.22
C HIS A 72 7.88 -13.07 -26.04
N SER A 73 6.59 -12.69 -26.09
CA SER A 73 6.14 -11.48 -26.79
C SER A 73 5.56 -10.47 -25.79
N ARG A 74 6.16 -9.28 -25.71
CA ARG A 74 5.67 -8.18 -24.87
C ARG A 74 5.62 -6.90 -25.67
N ASP A 75 4.50 -6.22 -25.56
CA ASP A 75 4.34 -4.89 -26.10
C ASP A 75 4.56 -3.86 -24.98
N TYR A 76 5.33 -2.81 -25.26
CA TYR A 76 5.63 -1.71 -24.34
C TYR A 76 5.07 -0.38 -24.86
N GLU A 77 4.31 -0.41 -25.95
CA GLU A 77 3.67 0.77 -26.48
C GLU A 77 2.54 1.22 -25.54
N ILE A 78 2.51 2.52 -25.24
CA ILE A 78 1.45 3.09 -24.43
C ILE A 78 0.16 3.08 -25.26
N GLN A 79 -0.76 2.19 -24.91
CA GLN A 79 -2.00 1.98 -25.63
C GLN A 79 -2.90 3.23 -25.57
N GLY A 80 -3.47 3.60 -26.72
CA GLY A 80 -4.49 4.65 -26.84
C GLY A 80 -4.16 5.75 -27.87
N SER A 81 -5.12 6.66 -28.09
CA SER A 81 -4.94 7.86 -28.91
C SER A 81 -4.02 8.89 -28.23
N SER A 82 -3.46 9.84 -28.99
CA SER A 82 -2.57 10.90 -28.46
C SER A 82 -3.14 11.64 -27.25
N ILE A 83 -4.44 11.90 -27.22
CA ILE A 83 -5.12 12.57 -26.10
C ILE A 83 -5.18 11.65 -24.87
N SER A 84 -5.54 10.37 -25.06
CA SER A 84 -5.58 9.40 -23.95
C SER A 84 -4.20 9.14 -23.34
N LYS A 85 -3.15 9.21 -24.16
CA LYS A 85 -1.75 9.10 -23.72
C LYS A 85 -1.36 10.28 -22.82
N LEU A 86 -1.74 11.50 -23.19
CA LEU A 86 -1.52 12.69 -22.36
C LEU A 86 -2.24 12.57 -21.01
N PHE A 87 -3.52 12.17 -21.01
CA PHE A 87 -4.26 11.95 -19.75
C PHE A 87 -3.63 10.86 -18.88
N SER A 88 -3.15 9.77 -19.49
CA SER A 88 -2.49 8.68 -18.76
C SER A 88 -1.17 9.13 -18.13
N ILE A 89 -0.37 9.93 -18.83
CA ILE A 89 0.87 10.52 -18.30
C ILE A 89 0.56 11.47 -17.15
N THR A 90 -0.42 12.35 -17.30
CA THR A 90 -0.84 13.28 -16.24
C THR A 90 -1.36 12.52 -15.01
N ALA A 91 -2.17 11.47 -15.21
CA ALA A 91 -2.65 10.63 -14.11
C ALA A 91 -1.51 9.89 -13.41
N ALA A 92 -0.51 9.40 -14.15
CA ALA A 92 0.67 8.77 -13.58
C ALA A 92 1.50 9.77 -12.75
N ALA A 93 1.69 11.00 -13.24
CA ALA A 93 2.39 12.07 -12.51
C ALA A 93 1.63 12.45 -11.22
N ALA A 94 0.30 12.59 -11.28
CA ALA A 94 -0.53 12.86 -10.12
C ALA A 94 -0.42 11.75 -9.05
N ASN A 95 -0.43 10.48 -9.47
CA ASN A 95 -0.23 9.34 -8.56
C ASN A 95 1.16 9.38 -7.91
N LEU A 96 2.21 9.77 -8.63
CA LEU A 96 3.55 9.90 -8.09
C LEU A 96 3.63 10.99 -7.02
N VAL A 97 3.03 12.16 -7.27
CA VAL A 97 2.94 13.26 -6.29
C VAL A 97 2.16 12.81 -5.05
N PHE A 98 1.03 12.11 -5.24
CA PHE A 98 0.21 11.61 -4.15
C PHE A 98 0.94 10.62 -3.24
N VAL A 99 1.71 9.70 -3.81
CA VAL A 99 2.46 8.69 -3.04
C VAL A 99 3.58 9.30 -2.20
N PHE A 100 4.18 10.41 -2.62
CA PHE A 100 5.24 11.11 -1.89
C PHE A 100 4.73 12.23 -0.97
N ASN A 101 3.46 12.15 -0.54
CA ASN A 101 2.88 13.11 0.38
C ASN A 101 3.62 13.15 1.74
N THR A 102 3.86 14.36 2.24
CA THR A 102 4.62 14.63 3.48
C THR A 102 3.75 15.02 4.68
N GLY A 103 2.44 14.80 4.59
CA GLY A 103 1.46 15.25 5.60
C GLY A 103 1.63 14.65 7.00
N MET A 104 2.44 13.59 7.14
CA MET A 104 2.79 12.97 8.44
C MET A 104 4.15 13.42 9.00
N LEU A 105 4.87 14.30 8.31
CA LEU A 105 6.18 14.77 8.78
C LEU A 105 6.11 15.48 10.14
N PRO A 106 5.14 16.36 10.44
CA PRO A 106 5.06 17.03 11.73
C PRO A 106 4.93 16.06 12.92
N GLU A 107 4.16 15.00 12.77
CA GLU A 107 3.93 14.00 13.82
C GLU A 107 5.16 13.11 14.03
N ILE A 108 5.87 12.79 12.94
CA ILE A 108 7.17 12.12 13.02
C ILE A 108 8.18 13.02 13.74
N GLN A 109 8.21 14.33 13.43
CA GLN A 109 9.09 15.28 14.12
C GLN A 109 8.83 15.34 15.62
N ALA A 110 7.55 15.27 16.03
CA ALA A 110 7.16 15.30 17.44
C ALA A 110 7.64 14.06 18.23
N THR A 111 7.94 12.94 17.56
CA THR A 111 8.32 11.67 18.21
C THR A 111 9.82 11.34 18.10
N VAL A 112 10.56 11.98 17.19
CA VAL A 112 12.00 11.74 16.99
C VAL A 112 12.82 12.30 18.15
N ARG A 113 13.82 11.51 18.60
CA ARG A 113 14.76 11.96 19.65
C ARG A 113 15.57 13.18 19.19
N GLN A 114 15.81 14.11 20.10
CA GLN A 114 16.68 15.25 19.83
C GLN A 114 18.10 14.80 19.45
N PRO A 115 18.78 15.49 18.51
CA PRO A 115 18.35 16.67 17.75
C PRO A 115 17.39 16.32 16.59
N VAL A 116 16.17 16.86 16.65
CA VAL A 116 15.02 16.46 15.79
C VAL A 116 15.32 16.68 14.30
N VAL A 117 15.73 17.89 13.91
CA VAL A 117 15.96 18.24 12.50
C VAL A 117 17.03 17.34 11.87
N LYS A 118 18.16 17.14 12.56
CA LYS A 118 19.27 16.35 12.05
C LYS A 118 18.90 14.87 11.90
N ASN A 119 18.23 14.31 12.90
CA ASN A 119 17.81 12.90 12.86
C ASN A 119 16.72 12.67 11.81
N MET A 120 15.76 13.59 11.70
CA MET A 120 14.73 13.54 10.67
C MET A 120 15.33 13.64 9.26
N MET A 121 16.27 14.56 9.01
CA MET A 121 16.90 14.67 7.69
C MET A 121 17.65 13.40 7.28
N LYS A 122 18.34 12.73 8.22
CA LYS A 122 18.96 11.42 7.96
C LYS A 122 17.93 10.36 7.59
N ALA A 123 16.82 10.30 8.33
CA ALA A 123 15.74 9.36 8.02
C ALA A 123 15.11 9.67 6.65
N LEU A 124 14.96 10.94 6.30
CA LEU A 124 14.43 11.37 5.01
C LEU A 124 15.35 10.97 3.86
N TYR A 125 16.66 11.22 3.98
CA TYR A 125 17.63 10.77 2.99
C TYR A 125 17.62 9.24 2.84
N PHE A 126 17.56 8.50 3.95
CA PHE A 126 17.46 7.05 3.90
C PHE A 126 16.20 6.58 3.19
N GLN A 127 15.05 7.19 3.50
CA GLN A 127 13.75 6.84 2.90
C GLN A 127 13.73 7.09 1.40
N PHE A 128 14.18 8.25 0.94
CA PHE A 128 14.18 8.60 -0.49
C PHE A 128 15.26 7.89 -1.30
N THR A 129 16.31 7.36 -0.66
CA THR A 129 17.37 6.59 -1.33
C THR A 129 17.09 5.10 -1.24
N ALA A 130 17.37 4.47 -0.10
CA ALA A 130 17.25 3.04 0.11
C ALA A 130 15.81 2.59 0.34
N GLY A 131 15.01 3.37 1.06
CA GLY A 131 13.62 3.02 1.39
C GLY A 131 12.72 2.85 0.17
N ASN A 132 12.99 3.59 -0.90
CA ASN A 132 12.18 3.53 -2.13
C ASN A 132 12.65 2.45 -3.14
N LEU A 133 13.82 1.84 -2.92
CA LEU A 133 14.35 0.81 -3.82
C LEU A 133 13.39 -0.37 -4.02
N PRO A 134 12.78 -0.97 -2.98
CA PRO A 134 11.88 -2.12 -3.18
C PRO A 134 10.69 -1.78 -4.08
N MET A 135 10.16 -0.56 -3.95
CA MET A 135 9.04 -0.07 -4.77
C MET A 135 9.46 0.10 -6.23
N PHE A 136 10.64 0.66 -6.48
CA PHE A 136 11.20 0.75 -7.83
C PHE A 136 11.44 -0.63 -8.44
N VAL A 137 12.01 -1.57 -7.67
CA VAL A 137 12.25 -2.95 -8.15
C VAL A 137 10.93 -3.62 -8.55
N VAL A 138 9.89 -3.57 -7.71
CA VAL A 138 8.56 -4.11 -8.06
C VAL A 138 8.01 -3.48 -9.33
N THR A 139 8.14 -2.16 -9.46
CA THR A 139 7.60 -1.41 -10.60
C THR A 139 8.31 -1.80 -11.89
N PHE A 140 9.64 -1.83 -11.90
CA PHE A 140 10.42 -2.20 -13.08
C PHE A 140 10.26 -3.67 -13.44
N VAL A 141 10.27 -4.58 -12.45
CA VAL A 141 10.06 -6.01 -12.70
C VAL A 141 8.65 -6.29 -13.21
N GLY A 142 7.64 -5.65 -12.63
CA GLY A 142 6.24 -5.78 -13.08
C GLY A 142 6.06 -5.27 -14.50
N TYR A 143 6.57 -4.07 -14.80
CA TYR A 143 6.50 -3.51 -16.15
C TYR A 143 7.29 -4.35 -17.16
N TRP A 144 8.48 -4.84 -16.79
CA TRP A 144 9.24 -5.76 -17.62
C TRP A 144 8.47 -7.06 -17.89
N ALA A 145 7.80 -7.62 -16.89
CA ALA A 145 7.10 -8.90 -17.03
C ALA A 145 5.83 -8.80 -17.90
N TYR A 146 5.05 -7.72 -17.76
CA TYR A 146 3.70 -7.62 -18.35
C TYR A 146 3.53 -6.51 -19.40
N GLY A 147 4.50 -5.59 -19.53
CA GLY A 147 4.48 -4.51 -20.52
C GLY A 147 3.24 -3.61 -20.42
N SER A 148 2.68 -3.25 -21.58
CA SER A 148 1.48 -2.40 -21.71
C SER A 148 0.20 -3.06 -21.21
N SER A 149 0.20 -4.38 -21.01
CA SER A 149 -0.95 -5.13 -20.46
C SER A 149 -0.99 -5.15 -18.93
N THR A 150 -0.09 -4.44 -18.26
CA THR A 150 -0.05 -4.38 -16.79
C THR A 150 -1.26 -3.62 -16.23
N SER A 151 -2.16 -4.32 -15.53
CA SER A 151 -3.22 -3.67 -14.74
C SER A 151 -2.66 -2.89 -13.54
N THR A 152 -3.40 -1.86 -13.10
CA THR A 152 -3.05 -0.99 -11.95
C THR A 152 -2.76 -1.75 -10.65
N TYR A 153 -3.33 -2.95 -10.50
CA TYR A 153 -3.03 -3.82 -9.37
C TYR A 153 -2.21 -5.01 -9.85
N LEU A 154 -0.89 -4.96 -9.61
CA LEU A 154 0.07 -5.87 -10.20
C LEU A 154 -0.33 -7.35 -10.04
N LEU A 155 -0.75 -7.77 -8.83
CA LEU A 155 -1.16 -9.15 -8.52
C LEU A 155 -2.29 -9.71 -9.40
N ASN A 156 -3.08 -8.86 -10.05
CA ASN A 156 -4.12 -9.33 -10.98
C ASN A 156 -3.56 -9.89 -12.29
N ASN A 157 -2.38 -9.43 -12.71
CA ASN A 157 -1.75 -9.91 -13.95
C ASN A 157 -0.98 -11.22 -13.74
N VAL A 158 -0.83 -11.63 -12.48
CA VAL A 158 0.14 -12.64 -12.08
C VAL A 158 -0.45 -14.06 -12.06
N ASN A 159 0.26 -14.98 -12.71
CA ASN A 159 -0.07 -16.40 -12.76
C ASN A 159 0.74 -17.18 -11.72
N GLY A 160 0.05 -17.83 -10.81
CA GLY A 160 0.68 -18.47 -9.66
C GLY A 160 -0.29 -19.19 -8.75
N PRO A 161 0.22 -19.92 -7.75
CA PRO A 161 -0.62 -20.67 -6.83
C PRO A 161 -1.54 -19.72 -6.05
N ILE A 162 -2.79 -20.15 -5.87
CA ILE A 162 -3.86 -19.39 -5.23
C ILE A 162 -3.45 -18.92 -3.82
N TRP A 163 -2.79 -19.79 -3.06
CA TRP A 163 -2.35 -19.46 -1.69
C TRP A 163 -1.38 -18.28 -1.64
N ALA A 164 -0.47 -18.15 -2.62
CA ALA A 164 0.50 -17.05 -2.63
C ALA A 164 -0.17 -15.71 -2.95
N LYS A 165 -1.11 -15.73 -3.90
CA LYS A 165 -1.95 -14.56 -4.20
C LYS A 165 -2.82 -14.18 -3.00
N ALA A 166 -3.42 -15.16 -2.33
CA ALA A 166 -4.22 -14.93 -1.13
C ALA A 166 -3.38 -14.29 -0.02
N LEU A 167 -2.20 -14.85 0.28
CA LEU A 167 -1.27 -14.34 1.29
C LEU A 167 -0.91 -12.88 1.01
N ALA A 168 -0.45 -12.57 -0.21
CA ALA A 168 -0.05 -11.22 -0.57
C ALA A 168 -1.20 -10.21 -0.46
N ASN A 169 -2.41 -10.60 -0.88
CA ASN A 169 -3.57 -9.74 -0.75
C ASN A 169 -3.99 -9.53 0.71
N VAL A 170 -3.99 -10.57 1.55
CA VAL A 170 -4.31 -10.46 2.98
C VAL A 170 -3.29 -9.59 3.68
N SER A 171 -2.00 -9.78 3.41
CA SER A 171 -0.94 -8.91 3.93
C SER A 171 -1.14 -7.45 3.51
N ALA A 172 -1.48 -7.18 2.24
CA ALA A 172 -1.76 -5.83 1.77
C ALA A 172 -3.00 -5.21 2.46
N ILE A 173 -4.04 -5.99 2.74
CA ILE A 173 -5.21 -5.53 3.48
C ILE A 173 -4.83 -5.17 4.91
N LEU A 174 -4.16 -6.06 5.65
CA LEU A 174 -3.75 -5.82 7.03
C LEU A 174 -2.83 -4.59 7.13
N GLN A 175 -1.86 -4.48 6.21
CA GLN A 175 -0.99 -3.32 6.08
C GLN A 175 -1.79 -2.03 5.85
N SER A 176 -2.81 -2.06 4.98
CA SER A 176 -3.67 -0.90 4.71
C SER A 176 -4.49 -0.48 5.93
N VAL A 177 -4.98 -1.42 6.73
CA VAL A 177 -5.71 -1.14 7.97
C VAL A 177 -4.80 -0.41 8.97
N ILE A 178 -3.59 -0.92 9.17
CA ILE A 178 -2.61 -0.30 10.08
C ILE A 178 -2.27 1.11 9.62
N CYS A 179 -2.00 1.31 8.32
CA CYS A 179 -1.72 2.62 7.77
C CYS A 179 -2.90 3.59 7.91
N LEU A 180 -4.13 3.14 7.62
CA LEU A 180 -5.32 3.99 7.77
C LEU A 180 -5.46 4.51 9.20
N HIS A 181 -5.25 3.64 10.19
CA HIS A 181 -5.29 4.03 11.61
C HIS A 181 -4.23 5.09 11.94
N ILE A 182 -3.00 4.89 11.47
CA ILE A 182 -1.88 5.81 11.68
C ILE A 182 -2.15 7.18 11.03
N PHE A 183 -2.67 7.20 9.79
CA PHE A 183 -3.01 8.43 9.07
C PHE A 183 -4.24 9.15 9.65
N ALA A 184 -5.14 8.43 10.32
CA ALA A 184 -6.30 9.01 10.97
C ALA A 184 -5.95 9.68 12.32
N SER A 185 -4.88 9.23 12.98
CA SER A 185 -4.45 9.75 14.30
C SER A 185 -4.37 11.28 14.38
N PRO A 186 -3.76 12.02 13.43
CA PRO A 186 -3.68 13.48 13.50
C PRO A 186 -5.06 14.14 13.35
N THR A 187 -5.96 13.51 12.58
CA THR A 187 -7.32 14.00 12.40
C THR A 187 -8.13 13.84 13.68
N TYR A 188 -7.97 12.71 14.38
CA TYR A 188 -8.59 12.49 15.69
C TYR A 188 -8.07 13.51 16.71
N GLU A 189 -6.75 13.71 16.78
CA GLU A 189 -6.14 14.70 17.68
C GLU A 189 -6.62 16.13 17.39
N TYR A 190 -6.72 16.52 16.12
CA TYR A 190 -7.28 17.81 15.71
C TYR A 190 -8.75 17.98 16.10
N MET A 191 -9.56 16.92 15.93
CA MET A 191 -10.97 16.95 16.32
C MET A 191 -11.13 17.06 17.84
N ASP A 192 -10.36 16.29 18.61
CA ASP A 192 -10.42 16.33 20.08
C ASP A 192 -9.98 17.68 20.64
N THR A 193 -8.91 18.28 20.08
CA THR A 193 -8.47 19.63 20.47
C THR A 193 -9.48 20.72 20.09
N LYS A 194 -10.11 20.62 18.92
CA LYS A 194 -11.09 21.61 18.45
C LYS A 194 -12.43 21.52 19.20
N PHE A 195 -12.89 20.32 19.50
CA PHE A 195 -14.18 20.09 20.17
C PHE A 195 -14.05 19.96 21.70
N GLY A 196 -12.83 20.03 22.24
CA GLY A 196 -12.57 20.03 23.68
C GLY A 196 -12.96 18.73 24.38
N ILE A 197 -13.08 17.62 23.63
CA ILE A 197 -13.44 16.31 24.17
C ILE A 197 -12.21 15.76 24.89
N LYS A 198 -12.12 16.03 26.19
CA LYS A 198 -11.18 15.33 27.06
C LYS A 198 -11.74 13.94 27.28
N GLY A 199 -11.14 12.94 26.64
CA GLY A 199 -11.33 11.54 27.03
C GLY A 199 -11.04 11.40 28.52
N ASN A 200 -12.01 10.85 29.26
CA ASN A 200 -11.91 10.61 30.69
C ASN A 200 -11.01 9.40 30.96
#